data_AF-A0A1F7IGF2-F1
#
_entry.id   AF-A0A1F7IGF2-F1
#
_cell.length_a   1.000
_cell.length_b   1.000
_cell.length_c   1.000
_cell.angle_alpha   90.00
_cell.angle_beta   90.00
_cell.angle_gamma   90.00
#
_symmetry.space_group_name_H-M   'P 1'
#
loop_
_entity.id
_entity.type
_entity.pdbx_description
1 polymer ?
#
loop_
_entity_poly.entity_id
_entity_poly.type
_entity_poly.pdbx_seq_one_letter_code
_entity_poly.pdbx_strand_id
1 'polypeptide(L)'
;MDFYIVTDLSETYHNTPRETLYNDFVKIHNTGQSVCGANISVVIDNPNSSIGCASLGSAIKGLGGYSCGVYNLVVPHELAHAAALLDDEYIVDGADPNMNDNINCSKKYSGSPSQPCAKWSGMSGVGCIAGCYHSSWYRSTETSIMKDDGIKFFNPPSLKGWQEVLKDYQ
;
A
#
# COMPACT_ATOMS: atom_id res chain seq x y z
N MET A 1 17.39 -14.26 3.09
CA MET A 1 16.14 -14.64 2.37
C MET A 1 15.87 -13.48 1.43
N ASP A 2 15.63 -13.73 0.15
CA ASP A 2 15.85 -12.68 -0.84
C ASP A 2 14.56 -11.93 -1.20
N PHE A 3 14.62 -10.60 -1.23
CA PHE A 3 13.55 -9.73 -1.69
C PHE A 3 13.75 -9.38 -3.17
N TYR A 4 12.91 -9.94 -4.05
CA TYR A 4 12.92 -9.66 -5.48
C TYR A 4 11.58 -9.07 -5.91
N ILE A 5 11.62 -7.97 -6.67
CA ILE A 5 10.44 -7.39 -7.33
C ILE A 5 10.45 -7.89 -8.78
N VAL A 6 9.41 -8.66 -9.15
CA VAL A 6 9.19 -9.07 -10.54
C VAL A 6 8.19 -8.14 -11.20
N THR A 7 8.64 -7.40 -12.20
CA THR A 7 7.79 -6.76 -13.21
C THR A 7 7.76 -7.65 -14.45
N ASP A 8 6.66 -8.37 -14.66
CA ASP A 8 6.43 -9.17 -15.86
C ASP A 8 5.41 -8.49 -16.76
N LEU A 9 5.87 -8.11 -17.96
CA LEU A 9 5.08 -7.45 -19.00
C LEU A 9 4.59 -8.43 -20.09
N SER A 10 4.89 -9.72 -19.96
CA SER A 10 4.61 -10.75 -20.97
C SER A 10 3.35 -11.56 -20.71
N GLU A 11 2.77 -11.44 -19.52
CA GLU A 11 1.58 -12.16 -19.06
C GLU A 11 0.40 -11.19 -18.87
N THR A 12 -0.79 -11.60 -19.32
CA THR A 12 -2.03 -10.92 -18.96
C THR A 12 -2.49 -11.40 -17.58
N TYR A 13 -2.54 -10.49 -16.61
CA TYR A 13 -2.94 -10.81 -15.23
C TYR A 13 -4.41 -10.50 -14.91
N HIS A 14 -5.16 -9.87 -15.82
CA HIS A 14 -6.59 -9.58 -15.67
C HIS A 14 -7.29 -9.47 -17.03
N ASN A 15 -8.60 -9.73 -17.07
CA ASN A 15 -9.41 -9.52 -18.27
C ASN A 15 -9.84 -8.06 -18.46
N THR A 16 -9.89 -7.29 -17.37
CA THR A 16 -10.29 -5.87 -17.32
C THR A 16 -9.45 -5.13 -16.27
N PRO A 17 -8.69 -4.08 -16.63
CA PRO A 17 -7.78 -3.40 -15.70
C PRO A 17 -8.42 -2.74 -14.47
N ARG A 18 -9.75 -2.69 -14.39
CA ARG A 18 -10.53 -2.01 -13.33
C ARG A 18 -11.07 -2.95 -12.26
N GLU A 19 -10.92 -4.27 -12.44
CA GLU A 19 -11.57 -5.28 -11.58
C GLU A 19 -10.57 -6.39 -11.25
N THR A 20 -9.43 -6.05 -10.64
CA THR A 20 -8.50 -7.07 -10.13
C THR A 20 -9.18 -7.89 -9.03
N LEU A 21 -9.34 -9.18 -9.26
CA LEU A 21 -9.94 -10.12 -8.33
C LEU A 21 -8.87 -10.79 -7.47
N TYR A 22 -9.28 -11.34 -6.32
CA TYR A 22 -8.38 -12.08 -5.42
C TYR A 22 -7.51 -13.14 -6.15
N ASN A 23 -8.10 -13.86 -7.10
CA ASN A 23 -7.41 -14.89 -7.86
C ASN A 23 -6.29 -14.33 -8.75
N ASP A 24 -6.38 -13.07 -9.19
CA ASP A 24 -5.35 -12.41 -9.98
C ASP A 24 -4.10 -12.19 -9.12
N PHE A 25 -4.26 -11.75 -7.86
CA PHE A 25 -3.15 -11.60 -6.92
C PHE A 25 -2.49 -12.94 -6.56
N VAL A 26 -3.27 -14.02 -6.46
CA VAL A 26 -2.73 -15.38 -6.28
C VAL A 26 -1.89 -15.77 -7.50
N LYS A 27 -2.36 -15.48 -8.72
CA LYS A 27 -1.59 -15.70 -9.95
C LYS A 27 -0.30 -14.90 -9.94
N ILE A 28 -0.35 -13.60 -9.63
CA ILE A 28 0.81 -12.70 -9.53
C ILE A 28 1.87 -13.25 -8.56
N HIS A 29 1.44 -13.66 -7.36
CA HIS A 29 2.32 -14.27 -6.37
C HIS A 29 2.99 -15.55 -6.89
N ASN A 30 2.18 -16.50 -7.39
CA ASN A 30 2.67 -17.78 -7.88
C ASN A 30 3.65 -17.62 -9.06
N THR A 31 3.38 -16.70 -9.99
CA THR A 31 4.29 -16.43 -11.10
C THR A 31 5.63 -15.90 -10.60
N GLY A 32 5.66 -14.86 -9.77
CA GLY A 32 6.93 -14.32 -9.26
C GLY A 32 7.72 -15.32 -8.42
N GLN A 33 7.03 -16.13 -7.60
CA GLN A 33 7.65 -17.22 -6.86
C GLN A 33 8.27 -18.27 -7.81
N SER A 34 7.62 -18.58 -8.94
CA SER A 34 8.13 -19.56 -9.91
C SER A 34 9.29 -19.04 -10.76
N VAL A 35 9.28 -17.75 -11.11
CA VAL A 35 10.26 -17.13 -12.02
C VAL A 35 11.56 -16.79 -11.30
N CYS A 36 11.47 -16.20 -10.10
CA CYS A 36 12.67 -15.75 -9.38
C CYS A 36 12.62 -16.00 -7.86
N GLY A 37 11.68 -16.81 -7.37
CA GLY A 37 11.55 -17.07 -5.93
C GLY A 37 11.07 -15.87 -5.11
N ALA A 38 10.43 -14.87 -5.74
CA ALA A 38 9.95 -13.68 -5.04
C ALA A 38 8.88 -14.01 -4.00
N ASN A 39 9.02 -13.48 -2.78
CA ASN A 39 7.99 -13.57 -1.76
C ASN A 39 6.80 -12.62 -2.00
N ILE A 40 7.06 -11.48 -2.66
CA ILE A 40 6.07 -10.47 -3.01
C ILE A 40 6.31 -10.05 -4.45
N SER A 41 5.24 -9.93 -5.23
CA SER A 41 5.29 -9.55 -6.64
C SER A 41 4.40 -8.33 -6.89
N VAL A 42 4.83 -7.44 -7.79
CA VAL A 42 4.03 -6.29 -8.22
C VAL A 42 3.99 -6.24 -9.73
N VAL A 43 2.79 -6.28 -10.30
CA VAL A 43 2.59 -6.10 -11.74
C VAL A 43 2.40 -4.61 -12.05
N ILE A 44 3.12 -4.13 -13.06
CA ILE A 44 2.94 -2.79 -13.62
C ILE A 44 2.40 -2.95 -15.03
N ASP A 45 1.09 -2.78 -15.21
CA ASP A 45 0.45 -2.80 -16.52
C ASP A 45 0.47 -1.40 -17.15
N ASN A 46 0.92 -1.32 -18.41
CA ASN A 46 0.98 -0.08 -19.17
C ASN A 46 0.40 -0.30 -20.57
N PRO A 47 -0.93 -0.47 -20.68
CA PRO A 47 -1.53 -0.84 -21.96
C PRO A 47 -1.40 0.30 -22.97
N ASN A 48 -1.00 -0.03 -24.20
CA ASN A 48 -0.96 0.91 -25.31
C ASN A 48 -2.40 1.40 -25.66
N SER A 49 -2.76 2.52 -25.04
CA SER A 49 -3.68 3.60 -25.47
C SER A 49 -5.08 3.29 -26.04
N SER A 50 -5.56 2.05 -26.05
CA SER A 50 -6.92 1.71 -26.57
C SER A 50 -7.89 1.17 -25.52
N ILE A 51 -7.39 0.56 -24.44
CA ILE A 51 -8.21 0.00 -23.35
C ILE A 51 -8.31 0.95 -22.14
N GLY A 52 -7.56 2.07 -22.16
CA GLY A 52 -7.77 3.20 -21.24
C GLY A 52 -7.79 2.77 -19.78
N CYS A 53 -6.63 2.34 -19.27
CA CYS A 53 -6.52 2.20 -17.83
C CYS A 53 -6.48 3.60 -17.20
N ALA A 54 -7.50 3.92 -16.40
CA ALA A 54 -7.37 5.03 -15.47
C ALA A 54 -6.22 4.68 -14.52
N SER A 55 -5.43 5.64 -14.10
CA SER A 55 -4.35 5.37 -13.15
C SER A 55 -4.91 4.80 -11.87
N LEU A 56 -4.73 3.49 -11.73
CA LEU A 56 -5.38 2.66 -10.72
C LEU A 56 -4.34 1.71 -10.16
N GLY A 57 -4.44 1.47 -8.86
CA GLY A 57 -3.67 0.48 -8.17
C GLY A 57 -4.58 -0.34 -7.27
N SER A 58 -4.18 -1.57 -7.01
CA SER A 58 -4.77 -2.40 -5.98
C SER A 58 -3.72 -3.38 -5.48
N ALA A 59 -3.75 -3.67 -4.19
CA ALA A 59 -2.88 -4.62 -3.57
C ALA A 59 -3.63 -5.47 -2.55
N ILE A 60 -3.20 -6.71 -2.43
CA ILE A 60 -3.55 -7.57 -1.30
C ILE A 60 -2.31 -7.66 -0.42
N LYS A 61 -2.47 -7.15 0.82
CA LYS A 61 -1.42 -7.13 1.83
C LYS A 61 -0.83 -8.52 2.02
N GLY A 62 0.49 -8.62 1.89
CA GLY A 62 1.23 -9.87 2.02
C GLY A 62 1.13 -10.82 0.83
N LEU A 63 0.44 -10.46 -0.25
CA LEU A 63 0.29 -11.31 -1.43
C LEU A 63 0.94 -10.68 -2.67
N GLY A 64 0.55 -9.46 -3.02
CA GLY A 64 1.07 -8.78 -4.20
C GLY A 64 0.35 -7.48 -4.51
N GLY A 65 0.92 -6.73 -5.46
CA GLY A 65 0.37 -5.47 -5.96
C GLY A 65 0.12 -5.52 -7.46
N TYR A 66 -0.82 -4.70 -7.91
CA TYR A 66 -1.09 -4.42 -9.30
C TYR A 66 -1.24 -2.92 -9.47
N SER A 67 -0.58 -2.37 -10.48
CA SER A 67 -0.67 -0.96 -10.82
C SER A 67 -0.82 -0.81 -12.31
N CYS A 68 -1.65 0.12 -12.73
CA CYS A 68 -2.02 0.27 -14.12
C CYS A 68 -2.11 1.73 -14.54
N GLY A 69 -1.51 2.06 -15.69
CA GLY A 69 -1.34 3.44 -16.13
C GLY A 69 -0.30 4.16 -15.26
N VAL A 70 0.93 4.25 -15.78
CA VAL A 70 2.13 4.60 -15.01
C VAL A 70 2.10 6.06 -14.54
N TYR A 71 1.51 6.34 -13.37
CA TYR A 71 2.02 7.40 -12.52
C TYR A 71 3.02 6.78 -11.56
N ASN A 72 4.23 7.34 -11.53
CA ASN A 72 5.40 6.86 -10.77
C ASN A 72 5.15 6.66 -9.25
N LEU A 73 3.98 7.04 -8.73
CA LEU A 73 3.66 7.01 -7.30
C LEU A 73 2.63 5.95 -6.91
N VAL A 74 1.84 5.42 -7.87
CA VAL A 74 0.90 4.31 -7.60
C VAL A 74 1.68 3.03 -7.30
N VAL A 75 2.73 2.75 -8.07
CA VAL A 75 3.58 1.56 -7.88
C VAL A 75 4.15 1.51 -6.45
N PRO A 76 4.85 2.54 -5.94
CA PRO A 76 5.32 2.51 -4.55
C PRO A 76 4.20 2.53 -3.50
N HIS A 77 3.02 3.08 -3.79
CA HIS A 77 1.84 3.00 -2.92
C HIS A 77 1.34 1.54 -2.77
N GLU A 78 1.07 0.87 -3.89
CA GLU A 78 0.59 -0.52 -3.90
C GLU A 78 1.63 -1.50 -3.38
N LEU A 79 2.91 -1.25 -3.68
CA LEU A 79 3.99 -2.03 -3.12
C LEU A 79 4.04 -1.92 -1.59
N ALA A 80 3.69 -0.77 -1.02
CA ALA A 80 3.69 -0.59 0.43
C ALA A 80 2.55 -1.34 1.12
N HIS A 81 1.38 -1.46 0.49
CA HIS A 81 0.34 -2.39 0.96
C HIS A 81 0.84 -3.83 0.90
N ALA A 82 1.36 -4.26 -0.25
CA ALA A 82 1.76 -5.64 -0.48
C ALA A 82 2.90 -6.08 0.44
N ALA A 83 3.95 -5.28 0.57
CA ALA A 83 5.17 -5.64 1.29
C ALA A 83 5.19 -5.14 2.74
N ALA A 84 4.88 -3.86 2.97
CA ALA A 84 4.95 -3.22 4.29
C ALA A 84 3.63 -3.26 5.08
N LEU A 85 2.60 -3.91 4.53
CA LEU A 85 1.27 -4.08 5.15
C LEU A 85 0.61 -2.76 5.56
N LEU A 86 0.93 -1.66 4.87
CA LEU A 86 0.38 -0.35 5.21
C LEU A 86 -1.12 -0.25 4.88
N ASP A 87 -1.86 0.58 5.59
CA ASP A 87 -3.24 0.97 5.26
C ASP A 87 -3.27 2.18 4.33
N ASP A 88 -4.38 2.35 3.61
CA ASP A 88 -4.71 3.63 2.99
C ASP A 88 -4.91 4.68 4.07
N GLU A 89 -4.38 5.89 3.87
CA GLU A 89 -4.57 7.01 4.80
C GLU A 89 -5.72 7.94 4.36
N TYR A 90 -6.23 7.77 3.14
CA TYR A 90 -7.50 8.37 2.72
C TYR A 90 -8.69 7.53 3.25
N ILE A 91 -9.88 8.13 3.27
CA ILE A 91 -11.09 7.44 3.70
C ILE A 91 -11.59 6.60 2.51
N VAL A 92 -11.80 5.31 2.76
CA VAL A 92 -12.34 4.37 1.78
C VAL A 92 -13.84 4.20 2.05
N ASP A 93 -14.64 4.39 1.00
CA ASP A 93 -16.10 4.24 1.10
C ASP A 93 -16.47 2.79 1.45
N GLY A 94 -17.28 2.62 2.50
CA GLY A 94 -17.69 1.31 2.98
C GLY A 94 -16.64 0.54 3.77
N ALA A 95 -15.52 1.18 4.17
CA ALA A 95 -14.52 0.57 5.04
C ALA A 95 -15.13 0.04 6.34
N ASP A 96 -14.70 -1.16 6.77
CA ASP A 96 -15.12 -1.74 8.05
C ASP A 96 -14.32 -1.14 9.21
N PRO A 97 -14.96 -0.41 10.16
CA PRO A 97 -14.26 0.17 11.30
C PRO A 97 -13.64 -0.88 12.25
N ASN A 98 -14.07 -2.14 12.15
CA ASN A 98 -13.64 -3.21 13.04
C ASN A 98 -12.35 -3.90 12.58
N MET A 99 -11.94 -3.75 11.31
CA MET A 99 -10.66 -4.29 10.81
C MET A 99 -9.46 -3.81 11.61
N ASN A 100 -8.43 -4.63 11.80
CA ASN A 100 -7.22 -4.19 12.52
C ASN A 100 -6.48 -3.10 11.74
N ASP A 101 -6.09 -2.04 12.43
CA ASP A 101 -5.30 -0.94 11.89
C ASP A 101 -3.80 -1.30 11.89
N ASN A 102 -3.14 -1.05 10.77
CA ASN A 102 -1.72 -1.28 10.55
C ASN A 102 -0.88 -0.13 11.11
N ILE A 103 0.44 -0.22 10.96
CA ILE A 103 1.37 0.67 11.66
C ILE A 103 1.16 2.15 11.32
N ASN A 104 0.63 2.50 10.15
CA ASN A 104 0.44 3.87 9.70
C ASN A 104 -0.96 4.47 10.00
N CYS A 105 -1.92 3.65 10.46
CA CYS A 105 -3.20 4.11 11.00
C CYS A 105 -3.33 3.84 12.50
N SER A 106 -4.15 4.62 13.20
CA SER A 106 -4.51 4.42 14.59
C SER A 106 -6.03 4.44 14.77
N LYS A 107 -6.59 3.49 15.51
CA LYS A 107 -8.00 3.55 15.96
C LYS A 107 -8.23 4.47 17.16
N LYS A 108 -7.16 4.90 17.83
CA LYS A 108 -7.24 5.62 19.11
C LYS A 108 -6.75 7.06 18.95
N TYR A 109 -7.62 8.00 19.28
CA TYR A 109 -7.29 9.42 19.34
C TYR A 109 -6.40 9.74 20.54
N SER A 110 -5.52 10.72 20.40
CA SER A 110 -4.68 11.24 21.49
C SER A 110 -5.34 12.36 22.31
N GLY A 111 -6.45 12.94 21.81
CA GLY A 111 -7.07 14.13 22.40
C GLY A 111 -6.74 15.43 21.65
N SER A 112 -5.66 15.47 20.85
CA SER A 112 -5.29 16.61 20.00
C SER A 112 -4.67 16.17 18.68
N PRO A 113 -4.97 16.80 17.53
CA PRO A 113 -4.32 16.44 16.26
C PRO A 113 -2.82 16.69 16.26
N SER A 114 -2.35 17.66 17.05
CA SER A 114 -0.93 18.00 17.19
C SER A 114 -0.14 17.06 18.13
N GLN A 115 -0.82 16.16 18.83
CA GLN A 115 -0.18 15.17 19.69
C GLN A 115 -0.20 13.80 19.00
N PRO A 116 0.93 13.07 18.96
CA PRO A 116 0.99 11.71 18.43
C PRO A 116 -0.12 10.83 19.02
N CYS A 117 -0.77 10.01 18.18
CA CYS A 117 -1.59 8.91 18.71
C CYS A 117 -0.74 8.00 19.61
N ALA A 118 -1.35 7.32 20.58
CA ALA A 118 -0.63 6.41 21.49
C ALA A 118 0.24 5.37 20.74
N LYS A 119 -0.23 4.91 19.56
CA LYS A 119 0.48 4.00 18.66
C LYS A 119 1.85 4.51 18.21
N TRP A 120 2.03 5.83 18.14
CA TRP A 120 3.27 6.49 17.68
C TRP A 120 3.90 7.36 18.77
N SER A 121 3.64 7.03 20.03
CA SER A 121 4.25 7.75 21.15
C SER A 121 5.77 7.74 21.05
N GLY A 122 6.40 8.90 21.24
CA GLY A 122 7.85 9.08 21.12
C GLY A 122 8.39 9.23 19.69
N MET A 123 7.54 9.16 18.66
CA MET A 123 7.94 9.41 17.28
C MET A 123 7.89 10.92 16.98
N SER A 124 8.91 11.45 16.31
CA SER A 124 8.97 12.86 15.91
C SER A 124 8.21 13.11 14.61
N GLY A 125 7.63 14.31 14.47
CA GLY A 125 6.98 14.73 13.22
C GLY A 125 5.65 14.04 12.94
N VAL A 126 4.99 13.51 13.97
CA VAL A 126 3.68 12.85 13.86
C VAL A 126 2.63 13.51 14.75
N GLY A 127 1.38 13.39 14.35
CA GLY A 127 0.19 13.81 15.08
C GLY A 127 -0.82 12.67 15.24
N CYS A 128 -2.08 13.04 15.42
CA CYS A 128 -3.21 12.12 15.49
C CYS A 128 -4.40 12.71 14.74
N ILE A 129 -4.29 12.72 13.42
CA ILE A 129 -5.15 13.51 12.52
C ILE A 129 -6.29 12.62 12.03
N ALA A 130 -7.53 13.09 12.10
CA ALA A 130 -8.70 12.30 11.74
C ALA A 130 -8.72 11.88 10.26
N GLY A 131 -9.12 10.64 10.00
CA GLY A 131 -9.19 9.98 8.69
C GLY A 131 -7.95 9.12 8.42
N CYS A 132 -8.17 7.81 8.31
CA CYS A 132 -7.16 6.82 7.89
C CYS A 132 -7.86 5.48 7.58
N TYR A 133 -8.07 5.14 6.31
CA TYR A 133 -8.90 4.01 5.83
C TYR A 133 -10.39 4.16 6.19
N HIS A 134 -10.70 4.36 7.47
CA HIS A 134 -12.03 4.68 7.99
C HIS A 134 -12.05 6.09 8.62
N SER A 135 -13.22 6.74 8.61
CA SER A 135 -13.40 8.11 9.12
C SER A 135 -13.18 8.27 10.63
N SER A 136 -13.36 7.19 11.40
CA SER A 136 -13.10 7.16 12.85
C SER A 136 -11.67 6.81 13.25
N TRP A 137 -10.79 6.56 12.27
CA TRP A 137 -9.38 6.27 12.52
C TRP A 137 -8.53 7.53 12.29
N TYR A 138 -7.25 7.44 12.59
CA TYR A 138 -6.33 8.57 12.60
C TYR A 138 -5.05 8.24 11.85
N ARG A 139 -4.53 9.20 11.09
CA ARG A 139 -3.23 9.16 10.40
C ARG A 139 -2.20 10.03 11.13
N SER A 140 -0.93 9.79 10.82
CA SER A 140 0.18 10.41 11.54
C SER A 140 0.63 11.77 10.98
N THR A 141 0.37 12.04 9.70
CA THR A 141 0.74 13.28 9.02
C THR A 141 -0.42 13.76 8.14
N GLU A 142 -0.43 15.05 7.77
CA GLU A 142 -1.49 15.57 6.91
C GLU A 142 -1.51 14.90 5.55
N THR A 143 -0.31 14.59 5.03
CA THR A 143 -0.10 14.00 3.72
C THR A 143 0.98 12.91 3.80
N SER A 144 0.90 11.95 2.90
CA SER A 144 1.88 10.90 2.64
C SER A 144 1.55 10.26 1.30
N ILE A 145 2.46 9.43 0.79
CA ILE A 145 2.16 8.59 -0.38
C ILE A 145 0.96 7.66 -0.16
N MET A 146 0.65 7.29 1.09
CA MET A 146 -0.53 6.47 1.42
C MET A 146 -1.83 7.29 1.49
N LYS A 147 -1.74 8.63 1.44
CA LYS A 147 -2.89 9.54 1.63
C LYS A 147 -3.31 10.26 0.35
N ASP A 148 -2.35 10.78 -0.41
CA ASP A 148 -2.61 11.66 -1.54
C ASP A 148 -1.80 11.27 -2.78
N ASP A 149 -2.44 11.39 -3.93
CA ASP A 149 -1.78 11.33 -5.22
C ASP A 149 -0.74 12.46 -5.34
N GLY A 150 0.39 12.19 -5.99
CA GLY A 150 1.44 13.19 -6.22
C GLY A 150 2.48 13.32 -5.11
N ILE A 151 2.27 12.66 -3.97
CA ILE A 151 3.19 12.71 -2.82
C ILE A 151 4.17 11.55 -2.85
N LYS A 152 5.46 11.86 -2.72
CA LYS A 152 6.56 10.91 -2.95
C LYS A 152 7.18 10.33 -1.68
N PHE A 153 6.65 10.68 -0.52
CA PHE A 153 7.28 10.39 0.75
C PHE A 153 6.33 9.61 1.66
N PHE A 154 6.89 8.57 2.28
CA PHE A 154 6.26 7.87 3.39
C PHE A 154 6.38 8.72 4.66
N ASN A 155 5.34 8.68 5.49
CA ASN A 155 5.39 9.29 6.82
C ASN A 155 6.21 8.43 7.80
N PRO A 156 6.55 8.96 8.99
CA PRO A 156 7.43 8.24 9.92
C PRO A 156 6.94 6.83 10.32
N PRO A 157 5.65 6.58 10.61
CA PRO A 157 5.18 5.22 10.87
C PRO A 157 5.26 4.28 9.66
N SER A 158 4.98 4.79 8.45
CA SER A 158 5.11 4.01 7.22
C SER A 158 6.56 3.60 6.95
N LEU A 159 7.51 4.52 7.17
CA LEU A 159 8.95 4.22 7.08
C LEU A 159 9.37 3.17 8.11
N LYS A 160 8.81 3.22 9.33
CA LYS A 160 9.04 2.19 10.34
C LYS A 160 8.50 0.82 9.88
N GLY A 161 7.33 0.77 9.25
CA GLY A 161 6.80 -0.47 8.67
C GLY A 161 7.76 -1.08 7.63
N TRP A 162 8.29 -0.25 6.72
CA TRP A 162 9.32 -0.67 5.78
C TRP A 162 10.59 -1.17 6.47
N GLN A 163 11.10 -0.47 7.48
CA GLN A 163 12.25 -0.92 8.26
C GLN A 163 12.00 -2.26 8.94
N GLU A 164 10.80 -2.46 9.50
CA GLU A 164 10.43 -3.70 10.17
C GLU A 164 10.36 -4.88 9.22
N VAL A 165 9.87 -4.68 7.99
CA VAL A 165 9.87 -5.73 6.98
C VAL A 165 11.28 -5.99 6.48
N LEU A 166 12.03 -4.95 6.13
CA LEU A 166 13.36 -5.07 5.53
C LEU A 166 14.45 -5.57 6.49
N LYS A 167 14.27 -5.45 7.82
CA LYS A 167 15.27 -5.93 8.80
C LYS A 167 15.55 -7.43 8.67
N ASP A 168 14.57 -8.20 8.20
CA ASP A 168 14.63 -9.66 8.11
C ASP A 168 15.19 -10.12 6.74
N TYR A 169 15.53 -9.19 5.83
CA TYR A 169 16.06 -9.45 4.48
C TYR A 169 17.57 -9.20 4.34
N GLN A 170 18.34 -9.38 5.42
CA GLN A 170 19.81 -9.38 5.37
C GLN A 170 20.39 -10.65 4.72
#